data_AF-A0A2T0LA55-F1
#
_entry.id   AF-A0A2T0LA55-F1
#
_cell.length_a   1.000
_cell.length_b   1.000
_cell.length_c   1.000
_cell.angle_alpha   90.00
_cell.angle_beta   90.00
_cell.angle_gamma   90.00
#
_symmetry.space_group_name_H-M   'P 1'
#
loop_
_entity.id
_entity.type
_entity.pdbx_description
1 polymer ?
#
loop_
_entity_poly.entity_id
_entity_poly.type
_entity_poly.pdbx_seq_one_letter_code
_entity_poly.pdbx_strand_id
1 'polypeptide(L)'
;MITATFTDGVVLICVIPSKSKTGVYLVKVEPNGDELTVIHRCPAHRFHTMCSHVEKAVACYKQWRWWERPKTVRIESRAVILQPEWEQIPVPGSVQDTALHVLKGDAHAS
;
A
#
# COMPACT_ATOMS: atom_id res chain seq x y z
N MET A 1 -2.28 11.08 2.16
CA MET A 1 -3.04 10.28 3.11
C MET A 1 -3.57 9.06 2.37
N ILE A 2 -3.37 7.87 2.91
CA ILE A 2 -4.00 6.62 2.43
C ILE A 2 -5.29 6.48 3.24
N THR A 3 -6.42 6.20 2.57
CA THR A 3 -7.74 6.12 3.23
C THR A 3 -8.17 4.70 3.53
N ALA A 4 -7.64 3.73 2.78
CA ALA A 4 -7.91 2.31 2.98
C ALA A 4 -6.77 1.49 2.37
N THR A 5 -6.61 0.28 2.89
CA THR A 5 -5.64 -0.70 2.42
C THR A 5 -6.30 -2.07 2.31
N PHE A 6 -5.90 -2.81 1.28
CA PHE A 6 -6.39 -4.15 1.01
C PHE A 6 -5.22 -5.11 0.78
N THR A 7 -5.40 -6.38 1.10
CA THR A 7 -4.40 -7.42 0.85
C THR A 7 -5.02 -8.77 0.51
N ASP A 8 -4.30 -9.58 -0.24
CA ASP A 8 -4.54 -11.03 -0.43
C ASP A 8 -3.57 -11.88 0.43
N GLY A 9 -2.84 -11.26 1.35
CA GLY A 9 -1.80 -11.89 2.17
C GLY A 9 -0.39 -11.82 1.56
N VAL A 10 -0.23 -11.36 0.32
CA VAL A 10 1.09 -11.16 -0.33
C VAL A 10 1.25 -9.72 -0.81
N VAL A 11 0.23 -9.21 -1.48
CA VAL A 11 0.22 -7.90 -2.12
C VAL A 11 -0.52 -6.90 -1.25
N LEU A 12 -0.10 -5.63 -1.32
CA LEU A 12 -0.82 -4.51 -0.69
C LEU A 12 -1.42 -3.59 -1.76
N ILE A 13 -2.70 -3.26 -1.64
CA ILE A 13 -3.35 -2.19 -2.43
C ILE A 13 -3.65 -1.01 -1.52
N CYS A 14 -3.15 0.16 -1.88
CA CYS A 14 -3.43 1.43 -1.20
C CYS A 14 -4.48 2.23 -1.97
N VAL A 15 -5.49 2.73 -1.25
CA VAL A 15 -6.45 3.71 -1.78
C VAL A 15 -5.99 5.12 -1.43
N ILE A 16 -5.72 5.93 -2.45
CA ILE A 16 -5.21 7.28 -2.27
C ILE A 16 -6.15 8.28 -2.95
N PRO A 17 -6.76 9.22 -2.20
CA PRO A 17 -7.64 10.24 -2.78
C PRO A 17 -6.91 11.10 -3.82
N SER A 18 -7.61 11.43 -4.90
CA SER A 18 -7.11 12.41 -5.86
C SER A 18 -7.03 13.80 -5.23
N LYS A 19 -5.97 14.55 -5.58
CA LYS A 19 -5.84 15.97 -5.18
C LYS A 19 -6.99 16.83 -5.68
N SER A 20 -7.57 16.50 -6.83
CA SER A 20 -8.75 17.16 -7.40
C SER A 20 -10.07 16.79 -6.71
N LYS A 21 -10.05 15.86 -5.74
CA LYS A 21 -11.23 15.31 -5.04
C LYS A 21 -12.27 14.62 -5.94
N THR A 22 -11.93 14.31 -7.19
CA THR A 22 -12.84 13.68 -8.16
C THR A 22 -12.79 12.16 -8.19
N GLY A 23 -12.17 11.52 -7.18
CA GLY A 23 -12.05 10.07 -7.11
C GLY A 23 -10.83 9.60 -6.33
N VAL A 24 -10.48 8.33 -6.51
CA VAL A 24 -9.37 7.66 -5.83
C VAL A 24 -8.42 7.00 -6.83
N TYR A 25 -7.16 6.91 -6.45
CA TYR A 25 -6.16 6.09 -7.12
C TYR A 25 -5.97 4.79 -6.32
N LEU A 26 -6.03 3.67 -7.03
CA LEU A 26 -5.57 2.39 -6.51
C LEU A 26 -4.09 2.21 -6.89
N VAL A 27 -3.27 1.92 -5.89
CA VAL A 27 -1.84 1.64 -6.06
C VAL A 27 -1.56 0.25 -5.51
N LYS A 28 -1.26 -0.70 -6.37
CA LYS A 28 -0.88 -2.08 -6.01
C LYS A 28 0.63 -2.13 -5.78
N VAL A 29 1.06 -2.80 -4.72
CA VAL A 29 2.45 -3.00 -4.35
C VAL A 29 2.69 -4.49 -4.18
N GLU A 30 3.40 -5.09 -5.12
CA GLU A 30 3.57 -6.54 -5.27
C GLU A 30 5.06 -6.89 -5.15
N PRO A 31 5.46 -7.67 -4.13
CA PRO A 31 6.83 -8.15 -4.03
C PRO A 31 7.11 -9.23 -5.08
N ASN A 32 8.27 -9.17 -5.72
CA ASN A 32 8.75 -10.21 -6.63
C ASN A 32 10.26 -10.42 -6.43
N GLY A 33 10.63 -11.38 -5.58
CA GLY A 33 12.04 -11.61 -5.22
C GLY A 33 12.67 -10.36 -4.60
N ASP A 34 13.63 -9.75 -5.30
CA ASP A 34 14.32 -8.53 -4.88
C ASP A 34 13.70 -7.23 -5.41
N GLU A 35 12.63 -7.36 -6.18
CA GLU A 35 11.87 -6.23 -6.68
C GLU A 35 10.58 -6.01 -5.90
N LEU A 36 10.15 -4.76 -5.88
CA LEU A 36 8.83 -4.33 -5.42
C LEU A 36 8.15 -3.62 -6.59
N THR A 37 7.25 -4.32 -7.25
CA THR A 37 6.51 -3.80 -8.40
C THR A 37 5.35 -2.95 -7.91
N VAL A 38 5.38 -1.66 -8.23
CA VAL A 38 4.33 -0.69 -7.89
C VAL A 38 3.52 -0.40 -9.14
N ILE A 39 2.25 -0.77 -9.11
CA ILE A 39 1.35 -0.70 -10.25
C ILE A 39 0.27 0.33 -9.98
N HIS A 40 0.18 1.33 -10.83
CA HIS A 40 -0.90 2.32 -10.75
C HIS A 40 -1.09 3.08 -12.07
N ARG A 41 -2.20 3.79 -12.20
CA ARG A 41 -2.42 4.71 -13.32
C ARG A 41 -2.58 6.12 -12.78
N CYS A 42 -1.59 6.98 -13.00
CA CYS A 42 -1.66 8.39 -12.62
C CYS A 42 -1.19 9.29 -13.79
N PRO A 43 -1.92 10.38 -14.12
CA PRO A 43 -1.53 11.31 -15.17
C PRO A 43 -0.15 11.96 -14.94
N ALA A 44 0.27 12.10 -13.68
CA ALA A 44 1.55 12.70 -13.30
C ALA A 44 2.77 11.85 -13.71
N HIS A 45 2.60 10.57 -14.03
CA HIS A 45 3.68 9.72 -14.55
C HIS A 45 4.22 10.22 -15.90
N ARG A 46 3.48 11.11 -16.59
CA ARG A 46 3.94 11.78 -17.82
C ARG A 46 5.18 12.68 -17.62
N PHE A 47 5.53 13.03 -16.38
CA PHE A 47 6.60 13.99 -16.08
C PHE A 47 7.90 13.33 -15.56
N HIS A 48 8.12 12.04 -15.81
CA HIS A 48 9.35 11.29 -15.48
C HIS A 48 9.84 11.39 -14.02
N THR A 49 8.98 11.79 -13.10
CA THR A 49 9.26 11.87 -11.66
C THR A 49 8.44 10.83 -10.91
N MET A 50 9.03 10.21 -9.89
CA MET A 50 8.30 9.30 -9.01
C MET A 50 7.14 10.08 -8.38
N CYS A 51 5.91 9.63 -8.63
CA CYS A 51 4.77 10.38 -8.13
C CYS A 51 4.56 10.12 -6.63
N SER A 52 3.97 11.10 -5.93
CA SER A 52 3.70 10.97 -4.49
C SER A 52 2.75 9.80 -4.11
N HIS A 53 2.04 9.20 -5.06
CA HIS A 53 1.22 8.01 -4.81
C HIS A 53 2.08 6.76 -4.64
N VAL A 54 3.15 6.63 -5.44
CA VAL A 54 4.13 5.54 -5.36
C VAL A 54 4.88 5.62 -4.03
N GLU A 55 5.38 6.80 -3.66
CA GLU A 55 6.10 7.02 -2.40
C GLU A 55 5.28 6.59 -1.18
N LYS A 56 4.01 7.01 -1.13
CA LYS A 56 3.09 6.67 -0.03
C LYS A 56 2.83 5.17 0.03
N ALA A 57 2.57 4.53 -1.12
CA ALA A 57 2.28 3.11 -1.16
C ALA A 57 3.50 2.26 -0.76
N VAL A 58 4.70 2.64 -1.20
CA VAL A 58 5.95 1.98 -0.79
C VAL A 58 6.21 2.15 0.70
N ALA A 59 6.03 3.35 1.25
CA ALA A 59 6.19 3.59 2.68
C ALA A 59 5.20 2.76 3.50
N CYS A 60 3.94 2.69 3.06
CA CYS A 60 2.89 1.89 3.70
C CYS A 60 3.22 0.38 3.64
N TYR A 61 3.70 -0.12 2.50
CA TYR A 61 4.16 -1.50 2.37
C TYR A 61 5.32 -1.80 3.32
N LYS A 62 6.31 -0.91 3.43
CA LYS A 62 7.44 -1.10 4.35
C LYS A 62 7.02 -1.13 5.81
N GLN A 63 5.96 -0.42 6.19
CA GLN A 63 5.39 -0.51 7.54
C GLN A 63 4.67 -1.84 7.75
N TRP A 64 3.90 -2.29 6.75
CA TRP A 64 3.22 -3.58 6.80
C TRP A 64 4.18 -4.78 6.86
N ARG A 65 5.26 -4.73 6.08
CA ARG A 65 6.30 -5.76 5.96
C ARG A 65 7.63 -5.28 6.53
N TRP A 66 7.61 -4.75 7.75
CA TRP A 66 8.77 -4.13 8.38
C TRP A 66 9.98 -5.07 8.54
N TRP A 67 9.73 -6.38 8.54
CA TRP A 67 10.76 -7.43 8.65
C TRP A 67 11.40 -7.80 7.30
N GLU A 68 10.85 -7.35 6.16
CA GLU A 68 11.42 -7.66 4.86
C GLU A 68 12.66 -6.82 4.56
N ARG A 69 13.63 -7.42 3.86
CA ARG A 69 14.79 -6.69 3.34
C ARG A 69 14.36 -5.58 2.36
N PRO A 70 15.12 -4.49 2.24
CA PRO A 70 14.89 -3.49 1.20
C PRO A 70 14.88 -4.11 -0.20
N LYS A 71 13.93 -3.69 -1.03
CA LYS A 71 13.73 -4.16 -2.41
C LYS A 71 13.87 -2.99 -3.39
N THR A 72 14.28 -3.28 -4.61
CA THR A 72 14.34 -2.31 -5.70
C THR A 72 12.93 -2.01 -6.19
N VAL A 73 12.56 -0.72 -6.27
CA VAL A 73 11.22 -0.32 -6.69
C VAL A 73 11.16 -0.24 -8.22
N ARG A 74 10.22 -0.98 -8.82
CA ARG A 74 9.89 -0.92 -10.24
C ARG A 74 8.47 -0.40 -10.40
N ILE A 75 8.25 0.53 -11.34
CA ILE A 75 6.93 1.16 -11.52
C ILE A 75 6.31 0.70 -12.84
N GLU A 76 5.04 0.30 -12.80
CA GLU A 76 4.26 -0.07 -13.98
C GLU A 76 2.98 0.74 -14.09
N SER A 77 2.75 1.33 -15.26
CA SER A 77 1.59 2.18 -15.51
C SER A 77 0.39 1.40 -16.07
N ARG A 78 -0.45 0.81 -15.20
CA ARG A 78 -1.73 0.19 -15.59
C ARG A 78 -2.80 0.38 -14.53
N ALA A 79 -4.07 0.20 -14.93
CA ALA A 79 -5.19 0.26 -14.01
C ALA A 79 -5.15 -0.94 -13.05
N VAL A 80 -5.45 -0.68 -11.78
CA VAL A 80 -5.64 -1.69 -10.74
C VAL A 80 -7.14 -1.86 -10.54
N ILE A 81 -7.60 -3.10 -10.48
CA ILE A 81 -9.01 -3.45 -10.20
C ILE A 81 -8.98 -4.29 -8.93
N LEU A 82 -9.69 -3.81 -7.90
CA LEU A 82 -9.85 -4.55 -6.65
C LEU A 82 -10.73 -5.78 -6.91
N GLN A 83 -10.31 -6.94 -6.42
CA GLN A 83 -11.07 -8.18 -6.56
C GLN A 83 -11.78 -8.54 -5.24
N PRO A 84 -12.85 -9.34 -5.26
CA PRO A 84 -13.63 -9.68 -4.06
C PRO A 84 -12.84 -10.41 -2.96
N GLU A 85 -11.80 -11.17 -3.32
CA GLU A 85 -10.96 -11.93 -2.40
C GLU A 85 -10.01 -11.07 -1.55
N TRP A 86 -9.92 -9.78 -1.84
CA TRP A 86 -9.05 -8.86 -1.12
C TRP A 86 -9.65 -8.46 0.21
N GLU A 87 -8.94 -8.74 1.30
CA GLU A 87 -9.32 -8.34 2.64
C GLU A 87 -8.94 -6.89 2.90
N GLN A 88 -9.84 -6.13 3.51
CA GLN A 88 -9.52 -4.80 4.01
C GLN A 88 -8.79 -4.91 5.36
N ILE A 89 -7.60 -4.33 5.44
CA ILE A 89 -6.82 -4.24 6.68
C ILE A 89 -6.73 -2.79 7.16
N PRO A 90 -6.49 -2.53 8.47
CA PRO A 90 -6.13 -1.20 8.94
C PRO A 90 -4.95 -0.66 8.15
N VAL A 91 -4.92 0.65 7.92
CA VAL A 91 -3.80 1.28 7.20
C VAL A 91 -2.54 1.11 8.05
N PRO A 92 -1.50 0.42 7.56
CA PRO A 92 -0.23 0.27 8.27
C PRO A 92 0.29 1.61 8.79
N GLY A 93 0.71 1.65 10.06
CA GLY A 93 1.19 2.86 10.73
C GLY A 93 0.10 3.88 11.11
N SER A 94 -1.18 3.57 10.91
CA SER A 94 -2.29 4.37 11.44
C SER A 94 -2.52 4.14 12.93
N VAL A 95 -3.32 5.01 13.57
CA VAL A 95 -3.74 4.85 14.97
C VAL A 95 -4.53 3.55 15.14
N GLN A 96 -5.41 3.22 14.19
CA GLN A 96 -6.20 1.99 14.20
C GLN A 96 -5.30 0.75 14.14
N ASP A 97 -4.27 0.79 13.28
CA ASP A 97 -3.28 -0.27 13.17
C ASP A 97 -2.48 -0.43 14.46
N THR A 98 -2.03 0.67 15.05
CA THR A 98 -1.27 0.66 16.32
C THR A 98 -2.11 0.11 17.46
N ALA A 99 -3.37 0.54 17.59
CA ALA A 99 -4.28 0.07 18.62
C ALA A 99 -4.54 -1.45 18.51
N LEU A 100 -4.68 -1.96 17.28
CA LEU A 100 -4.86 -3.40 17.06
C LEU A 100 -3.63 -4.21 17.50
N HIS A 101 -2.42 -3.72 17.26
CA HIS A 101 -1.19 -4.38 17.70
C HIS A 101 -1.07 -4.44 19.23
N VAL A 102 -1.46 -3.37 19.94
CA VAL A 102 -1.47 -3.36 21.42
C VAL A 102 -2.45 -4.40 21.96
N LEU A 103 -3.70 -4.38 21.48
CA LEU A 103 -4.74 -5.32 21.94
C LEU A 103 -4.40 -6.78 21.65
N LYS A 104 -3.74 -7.07 20.53
CA LYS A 104 -3.31 -8.44 20.17
C LYS A 104 -2.03 -8.86 20.91
N GLY A 105 -1.15 -7.92 21.25
CA GLY A 105 0.06 -8.18 22.04
C GLY A 105 -0.25 -8.62 23.47
N ASP A 106 -1.27 -8.02 24.08
CA ASP A 106 -1.70 -8.36 25.45
C ASP A 106 -2.36 -9.75 25.55
N ALA A 107 -2.95 -10.25 24.46
CA ALA A 107 -3.61 -11.56 24.42
C ALA A 107 -2.64 -12.76 24.46
N HIS A 108 -1.33 -12.53 24.31
CA HIS A 108 -0.29 -13.57 24.38
C HIS A 108 0.56 -13.52 25.66
N ALA A 109 0.20 -12.65 26.62
CA ALA A 109 0.91 -12.49 27.89
C ALA A 109 0.12 -13.00 29.12
N SER A 110 -0.95 -13.78 28.92
CA SER A 110 -1.78 -14.37 29.98
C SER A 110 -1.68 -15.88 30.05
#